data_AF-A0A1H1L9K8-F1
#
_entry.id   AF-A0A1H1L9K8-F1
#
_cell.length_a   1.000
_cell.length_b   1.000
_cell.length_c   1.000
_cell.angle_alpha   90.00
_cell.angle_beta   90.00
_cell.angle_gamma   90.00
#
_symmetry.space_group_name_H-M   'P 1'
#
loop_
_entity.id
_entity.type
_entity.pdbx_description
1 polymer ?
#
loop_
_entity_poly.entity_id
_entity_poly.type
_entity_poly.pdbx_seq_one_letter_code
_entity_poly.pdbx_strand_id
1 'polypeptide(L)'
;MNQISETNKLKAKYSKMSEFIGFVVIEILFNFIGAVIRWLFGNIWRTIKNKRKFKFSEYLNGPKNPDHFDNQAHETNNVIIGVISTIVIIFVVVLVKRL
;
A
#
# COMPACT_ATOMS: atom_id res chain seq x y z
N MET A 1 -24.56 -3.80 38.34
CA MET A 1 -23.52 -2.86 37.87
C MET A 1 -22.34 -3.53 37.14
N ASN A 2 -21.98 -4.79 37.43
CA ASN A 2 -20.82 -5.46 36.80
C ASN A 2 -21.01 -5.90 35.33
N GLN A 3 -22.19 -6.37 34.92
CA GLN A 3 -22.39 -6.85 33.54
C GLN A 3 -22.33 -5.72 32.49
N ILE A 4 -22.83 -4.53 32.81
CA ILE A 4 -22.77 -3.37 31.90
C ILE A 4 -21.32 -2.88 31.74
N SER A 5 -20.51 -2.94 32.81
CA SER A 5 -19.08 -2.60 32.75
C SER A 5 -18.30 -3.58 31.86
N GLU A 6 -18.54 -4.89 32.01
CA GLU A 6 -17.86 -5.91 31.22
C GLU A 6 -18.24 -5.86 29.73
N THR A 7 -19.52 -5.66 29.43
CA THR A 7 -19.98 -5.50 28.02
C THR A 7 -19.38 -4.27 27.34
N ASN A 8 -19.22 -3.16 28.06
CA ASN A 8 -18.56 -1.97 27.52
C ASN A 8 -17.06 -2.18 27.24
N LYS A 9 -16.34 -2.86 28.16
CA LYS A 9 -14.93 -3.23 27.94
C LYS A 9 -14.77 -4.14 26.72
N LEU A 10 -15.68 -5.10 26.56
CA LEU A 10 -15.68 -6.03 25.43
C LEU A 10 -15.88 -5.29 24.11
N LYS A 11 -16.88 -4.39 24.04
CA LYS A 11 -17.12 -3.53 22.86
C LYS A 11 -15.90 -2.68 22.51
N ALA A 12 -15.27 -2.06 23.50
CA ALA A 12 -14.05 -1.26 23.28
C ALA A 12 -12.89 -2.10 22.73
N LYS A 13 -12.72 -3.34 23.21
CA LYS A 13 -11.72 -4.28 22.69
C LYS A 13 -11.98 -4.65 21.23
N TYR A 14 -13.23 -4.96 20.87
CA TYR A 14 -13.59 -5.28 19.49
C TYR A 14 -13.42 -4.09 18.54
N SER A 15 -13.75 -2.86 18.98
CA SER A 15 -13.50 -1.64 18.19
C SER A 15 -12.03 -1.49 17.84
N LYS A 16 -11.15 -1.56 18.85
CA LYS A 16 -9.69 -1.48 18.65
C LYS A 16 -9.16 -2.58 17.73
N MET A 17 -9.68 -3.80 17.87
CA MET A 17 -9.31 -4.91 16.98
C MET A 17 -9.73 -4.64 15.53
N SER A 18 -10.96 -4.16 15.31
CA SER A 18 -11.44 -3.83 13.96
C SER A 18 -10.66 -2.67 13.33
N GLU A 19 -10.29 -1.66 14.12
CA GLU A 19 -9.45 -0.54 13.67
C GLU A 19 -8.07 -1.03 13.24
N PHE A 20 -7.44 -1.89 14.03
CA PHE A 20 -6.15 -2.49 13.70
C PHE A 20 -6.22 -3.33 12.42
N ILE A 21 -7.22 -4.20 12.28
CA ILE A 21 -7.43 -4.99 11.06
C ILE A 21 -7.63 -4.07 9.86
N GLY A 22 -8.44 -3.01 10.00
CA GLY A 22 -8.65 -2.03 8.95
C GLY A 22 -7.35 -1.38 8.50
N PHE A 23 -6.49 -0.97 9.44
CA PHE A 23 -5.18 -0.39 9.13
C PHE A 23 -4.28 -1.36 8.34
N VAL A 24 -4.18 -2.62 8.78
CA VAL A 24 -3.36 -3.64 8.10
C VAL A 24 -3.87 -3.93 6.68
N VAL A 25 -5.20 -4.02 6.49
CA VAL A 25 -5.80 -4.25 5.17
C VAL A 25 -5.51 -3.07 4.23
N ILE A 26 -5.61 -1.84 4.73
CA ILE A 26 -5.29 -0.62 3.98
C ILE A 26 -3.82 -0.61 3.57
N GLU A 27 -2.91 -0.94 4.49
CA GLU A 27 -1.47 -1.01 4.23
C GLU A 27 -1.14 -2.02 3.13
N ILE A 28 -1.68 -3.24 3.22
CA ILE A 28 -1.49 -4.30 2.20
C ILE A 28 -2.02 -3.84 0.83
N LEU A 29 -3.21 -3.23 0.80
CA LEU A 29 -3.83 -2.76 -0.44
C LEU A 29 -2.97 -1.67 -1.11
N PHE A 30 -2.54 -0.66 -0.36
CA PHE A 30 -1.75 0.43 -0.92
C PHE A 30 -0.31 0.01 -1.25
N ASN A 31 0.28 -0.92 -0.51
CA ASN A 31 1.55 -1.55 -0.89
C ASN A 31 1.43 -2.23 -2.26
N PHE A 32 0.35 -3.01 -2.49
CA PHE A 32 0.12 -3.65 -3.77
C PHE A 32 -0.09 -2.64 -4.91
N ILE A 33 -0.95 -1.64 -4.73
CA ILE A 33 -1.21 -0.60 -5.75
C ILE A 33 0.09 0.15 -6.08
N GLY A 34 0.84 0.56 -5.06
CA GLY A 34 2.13 1.24 -5.24
C GLY A 34 3.16 0.39 -5.98
N ALA A 35 3.25 -0.90 -5.64
CA ALA A 35 4.13 -1.84 -6.32
C ALA A 35 3.75 -1.99 -7.81
N VAL A 36 2.45 -2.08 -8.14
CA VAL A 36 1.97 -2.15 -9.53
C VAL A 36 2.42 -0.92 -10.31
N ILE A 37 2.22 0.26 -9.74
CA ILE A 37 2.55 1.53 -10.38
C ILE A 37 4.07 1.66 -10.59
N ARG A 38 4.87 1.41 -9.56
CA ARG A 38 6.34 1.41 -9.68
C ARG A 38 6.83 0.39 -10.71
N TRP A 39 6.20 -0.78 -10.77
CA TRP A 39 6.56 -1.82 -11.73
C TRP A 39 6.25 -1.39 -13.17
N LEU A 40 5.10 -0.78 -13.43
CA LEU A 40 4.75 -0.25 -14.76
C LEU A 40 5.74 0.83 -15.20
N PHE A 41 5.94 1.87 -14.39
CA PHE A 41 6.90 2.94 -14.71
C PHE A 41 8.34 2.40 -14.82
N GLY A 42 8.72 1.49 -13.93
CA GLY A 42 10.01 0.83 -13.96
C GLY A 42 10.25 0.03 -15.23
N ASN A 43 9.25 -0.73 -15.71
CA ASN A 43 9.36 -1.47 -16.96
C ASN A 43 9.50 -0.53 -18.17
N ILE A 44 8.72 0.54 -18.22
CA ILE A 44 8.80 1.54 -19.29
C ILE A 44 10.20 2.16 -19.31
N TRP A 45 10.65 2.70 -18.17
CA TRP A 45 11.96 3.35 -18.06
C TRP A 45 13.12 2.42 -18.39
N ARG A 46 13.08 1.18 -17.91
CA ARG A 46 14.14 0.19 -18.15
C ARG A 46 14.15 -0.31 -19.59
N THR A 47 12.99 -0.34 -20.26
CA THR A 47 12.91 -0.59 -21.71
C THR A 47 13.58 0.54 -22.48
N ILE A 48 13.25 1.80 -22.16
CA ILE A 48 13.85 2.98 -22.81
C ILE A 48 15.37 3.03 -22.61
N LYS A 49 15.85 2.67 -21.41
CA LYS A 49 17.29 2.67 -21.07
C LYS A 49 18.03 1.38 -21.40
N ASN A 50 17.38 0.42 -22.08
CA ASN A 50 17.94 -0.90 -22.37
C ASN A 50 18.58 -1.59 -21.14
N LYS A 51 17.91 -1.53 -19.98
CA LYS A 51 18.35 -2.13 -18.71
C LYS A 51 17.53 -3.38 -18.40
N ARG A 52 18.16 -4.37 -17.72
CA ARG A 52 17.51 -5.62 -17.27
C ARG A 52 16.22 -5.34 -16.49
N LYS A 53 15.05 -5.79 -16.92
CA LYS A 53 13.79 -5.57 -16.17
C LYS A 53 13.77 -6.35 -14.84
N PHE A 54 13.12 -5.78 -13.84
CA PHE A 54 12.85 -6.46 -12.57
C PHE A 54 11.47 -7.12 -12.60
N LYS A 55 11.33 -8.22 -11.87
CA LYS A 55 10.06 -8.92 -11.70
C LYS A 55 9.14 -8.11 -10.79
N PHE A 56 7.84 -8.25 -10.97
CA PHE A 56 6.86 -7.61 -10.09
C PHE A 56 7.08 -7.97 -8.61
N SER A 57 7.46 -9.21 -8.32
CA SER A 57 7.80 -9.65 -6.96
C SER A 57 8.93 -8.84 -6.31
N GLU A 58 9.86 -8.30 -7.10
CA GLU A 58 10.95 -7.45 -6.58
C GLU A 58 10.44 -6.03 -6.22
N TYR A 59 9.38 -5.58 -6.89
CA TYR A 59 8.70 -4.34 -6.52
C TYR A 59 7.76 -4.52 -5.33
N LEU A 60 7.16 -5.70 -5.17
CA LEU A 60 6.26 -5.98 -4.05
C LEU A 60 7.02 -6.33 -2.77
N ASN A 61 7.99 -7.24 -2.85
CA ASN A 61 8.65 -7.85 -1.69
C ASN A 61 10.13 -7.46 -1.56
N GLY A 62 10.65 -6.66 -2.49
CA GLY A 62 12.08 -6.38 -2.57
C GLY A 62 12.92 -7.43 -3.30
N PRO A 63 14.19 -7.13 -3.58
CA PRO A 63 15.13 -8.07 -4.19
C PRO A 63 15.51 -9.18 -3.21
N LYS A 64 15.75 -10.39 -3.72
CA LYS A 64 16.04 -11.56 -2.86
C LYS A 64 17.38 -11.48 -2.13
N ASN A 65 18.41 -10.87 -2.73
CA ASN A 65 19.75 -10.77 -2.15
C ASN A 65 20.28 -9.33 -2.21
N PRO A 66 19.99 -8.53 -1.19
CA PRO A 66 20.59 -7.21 -1.08
C PRO A 66 21.47 -7.08 0.16
N ASP A 67 22.74 -6.76 -0.04
CA ASP A 67 23.65 -6.52 1.08
C ASP A 67 23.26 -5.26 1.90
N HIS A 68 22.32 -4.43 1.41
CA HIS A 68 21.88 -3.17 2.04
C HIS A 68 20.41 -2.76 1.76
N PHE A 69 19.46 -3.69 1.60
CA PHE A 69 18.06 -3.31 1.35
C PHE A 69 17.24 -3.26 2.63
N ASP A 70 16.53 -2.15 2.78
CA ASP A 70 15.57 -1.93 3.84
C ASP A 70 14.15 -2.29 3.32
N ASN A 71 13.66 -3.45 3.77
CA ASN A 71 12.31 -3.91 3.45
C ASN A 71 11.24 -2.91 3.89
N GLN A 72 11.41 -2.31 5.07
CA GLN A 72 10.42 -1.40 5.65
C GLN A 72 10.33 -0.11 4.85
N ALA A 73 11.48 0.48 4.50
CA ALA A 73 11.50 1.67 3.64
C ALA A 73 10.90 1.38 2.25
N HIS A 74 11.12 0.18 1.72
CA HIS A 74 10.59 -0.20 0.41
C HIS A 74 9.07 -0.37 0.40
N GLU A 75 8.50 -1.08 1.36
CA GLU A 75 7.05 -1.22 1.52
C GLU A 75 6.39 0.12 1.83
N THR A 76 7.01 0.94 2.68
CA THR A 76 6.52 2.30 2.98
C THR A 76 6.47 3.16 1.71
N ASN A 77 7.50 3.09 0.85
CA ASN A 77 7.50 3.79 -0.43
C ASN A 77 6.39 3.32 -1.37
N ASN A 78 6.08 2.02 -1.38
CA ASN A 78 4.94 1.52 -2.14
C ASN A 78 3.63 2.08 -1.59
N VAL A 79 3.41 2.04 -0.28
CA VAL A 79 2.20 2.59 0.34
C VAL A 79 2.02 4.06 -0.01
N ILE A 80 3.06 4.88 0.13
CA ILE A 80 3.03 6.32 -0.22
C ILE A 80 2.65 6.52 -1.70
N ILE A 81 3.30 5.80 -2.62
CA ILE A 81 3.01 5.88 -4.05
C ILE A 81 1.58 5.43 -4.35
N GLY A 82 1.11 4.36 -3.70
CA GLY A 82 -0.25 3.85 -3.83
C GLY A 82 -1.30 4.87 -3.38
N VAL A 83 -1.07 5.54 -2.25
CA VAL A 83 -1.98 6.60 -1.75
C VAL A 83 -2.01 7.80 -2.69
N ILE A 84 -0.84 8.35 -3.05
CA ILE A 84 -0.74 9.53 -3.91
C ILE A 84 -1.40 9.27 -5.27
N SER A 85 -1.07 8.16 -5.91
CA SER A 85 -1.63 7.80 -7.21
C SER A 85 -3.14 7.58 -7.16
N THR A 86 -3.67 6.97 -6.11
CA THR A 86 -5.11 6.78 -5.93
C THR A 86 -5.82 8.12 -5.81
N ILE A 87 -5.28 9.07 -5.03
CA ILE A 87 -5.81 10.44 -4.92
C ILE A 87 -5.83 11.13 -6.29
N VAL A 88 -4.74 11.04 -7.05
CA VAL A 88 -4.65 11.63 -8.39
C VAL A 88 -5.68 11.01 -9.34
N ILE A 89 -5.83 9.69 -9.35
CA ILE A 89 -6.81 9.00 -10.21
C ILE A 89 -8.24 9.41 -9.83
N ILE A 90 -8.57 9.45 -8.54
CA ILE A 90 -9.89 9.90 -8.07
C ILE A 90 -10.14 11.34 -8.52
N PHE A 91 -9.16 12.24 -8.35
CA PHE A 91 -9.27 13.63 -8.77
C PHE A 91 -9.52 13.75 -10.27
N VAL A 92 -8.76 13.03 -11.10
CA VAL A 92 -8.95 13.00 -12.55
C VAL A 92 -10.34 12.48 -12.92
N VAL A 93 -10.79 11.37 -12.32
CA VAL A 93 -12.11 10.79 -12.61
C VAL A 93 -13.23 11.75 -12.22
N VAL A 94 -13.13 12.41 -11.07
CA VAL A 94 -14.13 13.41 -10.63
C VAL A 94 -14.13 14.63 -11.55
N LEU A 95 -12.96 15.10 -11.97
CA LEU A 95 -12.83 16.22 -12.90
C LEU A 95 -13.47 15.89 -14.25
N VAL A 96 -13.15 14.73 -14.83
CA VAL A 96 -13.69 14.28 -16.13
C VAL A 96 -15.21 14.15 -16.08
N LYS A 97 -15.79 13.65 -14.99
CA LYS A 97 -17.25 13.54 -14.85
C LYS A 97 -17.98 14.89 -14.78
N ARG A 98 -17.26 15.99 -14.50
CA ARG A 98 -17.84 17.34 -14.42
C ARG A 98 -17.72 18.13 -15.73
N LEU A 99 -16.96 17.63 -16.70
CA LEU A 99 -16.82 18.18 -18.05
C LEU A 99 -17.90 17.58 -18.96
#